data_AF-X1S560-F1
#
_entry.id   AF-X1S560-F1
#
_cell.length_a   1.000
_cell.length_b   1.000
_cell.length_c   1.000
_cell.angle_alpha   90.00
_cell.angle_beta   90.00
_cell.angle_gamma   90.00
#
_symmetry.space_group_name_H-M   'P 1'
#
loop_
_entity.id
_entity.type
_entity.pdbx_description
1 polymer ?
#
loop_
_entity_poly.entity_id
_entity_poly.type
_entity_poly.pdbx_seq_one_letter_code
_entity_poly.pdbx_strand_id
1 'polypeptide(L)' 'MEKLELRFTYEKETRNTIRYQEELGEEAHSSRDIAVGSLYVMKEALGEPVPQRLRVSIEEDTNGNK' A
#
# COMPACT_ATOMS: atom_id res chain seq x y z
N MET A 1 -3.72 4.57 17.25
CA MET A 1 -2.89 5.33 16.27
C MET A 1 -3.83 6.16 15.38
N GLU A 2 -3.41 7.36 14.93
CA GLU A 2 -4.16 8.10 13.90
C GLU A 2 -4.12 7.36 12.56
N LYS A 3 -5.23 7.40 11.81
CA LYS A 3 -5.35 6.73 10.50
C LYS A 3 -4.26 7.25 9.55
N LEU A 4 -3.44 6.34 9.03
CA LEU A 4 -2.42 6.65 8.03
C LEU A 4 -2.96 6.33 6.64
N GLU A 5 -2.96 7.30 5.72
CA GLU A 5 -3.32 7.10 4.32
C GLU A 5 -2.07 7.14 3.43
N LEU A 6 -1.87 6.09 2.63
CA LEU A 6 -0.73 5.90 1.75
C LEU A 6 -1.19 5.72 0.30
N ARG A 7 -0.31 6.05 -0.63
CA ARG A 7 -0.53 5.83 -2.06
C ARG A 7 0.54 4.92 -2.62
N PHE A 8 0.12 4.03 -3.51
CA PHE A 8 1.00 3.12 -4.20
C PHE A 8 0.72 3.16 -5.70
N THR A 9 1.78 3.15 -6.50
CA THR A 9 1.70 3.10 -7.97
C THR A 9 2.14 1.72 -8.46
N TYR A 10 1.45 1.21 -9.48
CA TYR A 10 1.78 -0.05 -10.14
C TYR A 10 3.25 -0.03 -10.55
N GLU A 11 4.01 -1.04 -10.14
CA GLU A 11 5.41 -1.20 -10.53
C GLU A 11 5.55 -2.30 -11.58
N LYS A 12 5.13 -3.53 -11.21
CA LYS A 12 5.24 -4.69 -12.10
C LYS A 12 4.31 -5.82 -11.71
N GLU A 13 4.01 -6.65 -12.69
CA GLU A 13 3.34 -7.92 -12.52
C GLU A 13 4.35 -9.04 -12.22
N THR A 14 3.99 -9.94 -11.31
CA THR A 14 4.69 -11.20 -11.07
C THR A 14 3.77 -12.38 -11.44
N ARG A 15 4.15 -13.62 -11.11
CA ARG A 15 3.34 -14.81 -11.44
C ARG A 15 1.89 -14.69 -10.94
N ASN A 16 1.70 -14.32 -9.68
CA ASN A 16 0.36 -14.34 -9.04
C ASN A 16 -0.04 -13.00 -8.40
N THR A 17 0.86 -12.03 -8.36
CA THR A 17 0.62 -10.74 -7.71
C THR A 17 0.95 -9.58 -8.63
N ILE A 18 0.36 -8.44 -8.32
CA ILE A 18 0.83 -7.15 -8.78
C ILE A 18 1.63 -6.52 -7.64
N ARG A 19 2.83 -6.06 -7.94
CA ARG A 19 3.66 -5.29 -7.02
C ARG A 19 3.44 -3.81 -7.29
N TYR A 20 3.14 -3.07 -6.23
CA TYR A 20 3.03 -1.63 -6.24
C TYR A 20 4.14 -1.02 -5.38
N GLN A 21 4.68 0.10 -5.83
CA GLN A 21 5.68 0.88 -5.10
C GLN A 21 4.97 2.03 -4.37
N GLU A 22 5.26 2.18 -3.09
CA GLU A 22 4.78 3.32 -2.29
C GLU A 22 5.31 4.64 -2.88
N GLU A 23 4.40 5.61 -2.99
CA GLU A 23 4.73 6.99 -3.34
C GLU A 23 5.32 7.70 -2.11
N LEU A 24 6.40 8.45 -2.29
CA LEU A 24 6.98 9.26 -1.21
C LEU A 24 5.93 10.27 -0.73
N GLY A 25 5.69 10.31 0.59
CA GLY A 25 4.79 11.27 1.22
C GLY A 25 5.35 12.69 1.24
N GLU A 26 4.48 13.68 1.51
CA GLU A 26 4.88 15.09 1.63
C GLU A 26 5.60 15.39 2.97
N GLU A 27 5.39 14.59 4.01
CA GLU A 27 6.00 14.77 5.34
C GLU A 27 7.12 13.76 5.60
N ALA A 28 8.33 14.26 5.79
CA ALA A 28 9.53 13.45 6.00
C ALA A 28 9.73 13.11 7.48
N HIS A 29 9.62 11.84 7.85
CA HIS A 29 9.97 11.37 9.20
C HIS A 29 11.47 11.01 9.34
N SER A 30 12.25 11.01 8.24
CA SER A 30 13.72 11.15 8.13
C SER A 30 14.11 10.89 6.66
N SER A 31 15.34 10.50 6.30
CA SER A 31 15.73 10.09 4.94
C SER A 31 15.07 8.76 4.46
N ARG A 32 13.84 8.51 4.94
CA ARG A 32 13.12 7.24 5.12
C ARG A 32 11.61 7.44 4.84
N ASP A 33 11.26 8.17 3.78
CA ASP A 33 9.88 8.59 3.43
C ASP A 33 8.97 7.46 2.90
N ILE A 34 9.32 6.21 3.20
CA ILE A 34 8.61 5.00 2.80
C ILE A 34 8.11 4.36 4.10
N ALA A 35 6.80 4.39 4.34
CA ALA A 35 6.20 3.87 5.56
C ALA A 35 6.05 2.33 5.53
N VAL A 36 5.84 1.73 4.36
CA VAL A 36 5.55 0.30 4.16
C VAL A 36 6.51 -0.35 3.17
N GLY A 37 6.88 0.32 2.08
CA GLY A 37 7.71 -0.23 1.02
C GLY A 37 6.92 -0.72 -0.19
N SER A 38 7.19 -1.94 -0.65
CA SER A 38 6.47 -2.51 -1.79
C SER A 38 5.25 -3.30 -1.31
N LEU A 39 4.10 -3.04 -1.91
CA LEU A 39 2.85 -3.76 -1.65
C LEU A 39 2.63 -4.82 -2.72
N TYR A 40 2.42 -6.07 -2.32
CA TYR A 40 2.09 -7.18 -3.22
C TYR A 40 0.62 -7.53 -3.03
N VAL A 41 -0.19 -7.41 -4.08
CA VAL A 41 -1.61 -7.76 -4.05
C VAL A 41 -1.87 -8.89 -5.04
N MET A 42 -2.60 -9.92 -4.61
CA MET A 42 -3.00 -11.03 -5.46
C MET A 42 -3.84 -10.51 -6.63
N LYS A 43 -3.56 -10.99 -7.86
CA LYS A 43 -4.28 -10.55 -9.07
C LYS A 43 -5.79 -10.72 -8.94
N GLU A 44 -6.22 -11.84 -8.35
CA GLU A 44 -7.63 -12.18 -8.14
C GLU A 44 -8.38 -11.14 -7.29
N ALA A 45 -7.68 -10.37 -6.45
CA ALA A 45 -8.28 -9.34 -5.60
C ALA A 45 -8.47 -7.98 -6.29
N LEU A 46 -7.84 -7.76 -7.46
CA LEU A 46 -7.73 -6.44 -8.09
C LEU A 46 -8.73 -6.17 -9.21
N GLY A 47 -9.48 -7.19 -9.64
CA GLY A 47 -10.41 -7.09 -10.78
C GLY A 47 -9.72 -6.82 -12.12
N GLU A 48 -10.53 -6.61 -13.16
CA GLU A 48 -10.07 -6.26 -14.51
C GLU A 48 -10.76 -4.96 -14.99
N PRO A 49 -10.00 -3.94 -15.43
CA PRO A 49 -8.54 -3.90 -15.55
C PRO A 49 -7.84 -3.73 -14.19
N VAL A 50 -6.60 -4.21 -14.10
CA VAL A 50 -5.74 -4.03 -12.92
C VAL A 50 -5.55 -2.53 -12.63
N PRO A 51 -5.82 -2.06 -11.40
CA PRO A 51 -5.70 -0.66 -11.05
C PRO A 51 -4.24 -0.23 -11.08
N GLN A 52 -3.99 0.96 -11.63
CA GLN A 52 -2.63 1.52 -11.74
C GLN A 52 -2.18 2.23 -10.45
N ARG A 53 -3.12 2.61 -9.58
CA ARG A 53 -2.84 3.24 -8.29
C ARG A 53 -3.75 2.67 -7.21
N LEU A 54 -3.21 2.53 -6.01
CA LEU A 54 -3.93 2.13 -4.82
C LEU A 54 -3.86 3.23 -3.77
N ARG A 55 -4.97 3.45 -3.08
CA ARG A 55 -5.00 4.17 -1.79
C ARG A 55 -5.17 3.12 -0.70
N VAL A 56 -4.26 3.10 0.26
CA VAL A 56 -4.27 2.16 1.38
C VAL A 56 -4.40 2.96 2.67
N SER A 57 -5.30 2.55 3.56
CA SER A 57 -5.40 3.09 4.92
C SER A 57 -4.92 2.06 5.93
N ILE A 58 -4.07 2.49 6.86
CA ILE A 58 -3.62 1.71 8.01
C ILE A 58 -4.22 2.33 9.26
N GLU A 59 -4.93 1.52 10.02
CA GLU A 59 -5.55 1.89 11.29
C GLU A 59 -5.40 0.75 12.29
N GLU A 60 -5.44 1.10 13.57
CA GLU A 60 -5.37 0.13 14.65
C GLU A 60 -6.68 -0.66 14.72
N ASP A 61 -6.59 -1.99 14.58
CA ASP A 61 -7.76 -2.86 14.77
C ASP A 61 -8.08 -2.99 16.25
N THR A 62 -9.04 -2.19 16.70
CA THR A 62 -9.50 -2.15 18.10
C THR A 62 -10.47 -3.28 18.47
N ASN A 63 -10.78 -4.18 17.53
CA ASN A 63 -11.65 -5.33 17.78
C ASN A 63 -10.92 -6.60 18.24
N GLY A 64 -9.59 -6.57 18.30
CA GLY A 64 -8.78 -7.61 18.94
C GLY A 64 -8.57 -7.32 20.43
N ASN A 65 -9.04 -8.22 21.30
CA ASN A 65 -8.93 -8.16 22.76
C ASN A 65 -7.59 -7.58 23.30
N LYS A 66 -7.72 -6.82 24.40
CA LYS A 66 -6.63 -6.52 25.35
C LYS A 66 -5.84 -7.75 25.78
#